data_AF-A0A518IB24-F1
#
_entry.id   AF-A0A518IB24-F1
#
_cell.length_a   1.000
_cell.length_b   1.000
_cell.length_c   1.000
_cell.angle_alpha   90.00
_cell.angle_beta   90.00
_cell.angle_gamma   90.00
#
_symmetry.space_group_name_H-M   'P 1'
#
loop_
_entity.id
_entity.type
_entity.pdbx_description
1 polymer ?
#
loop_
_entity_poly.entity_id
_entity_poly.type
_entity_poly.pdbx_seq_one_letter_code
_entity_poly.pdbx_strand_id
1 'polypeptide(L)'
;MFRVLCLIIILIPILSTGCGGSSGANIEVGVPADIPPPAPLAVDEWKAMTDLNQKYEISTLERLRASDPSLESEKAWEKFMKEVVGPQMKKEKPRPKESI
;
A
#
# COMPACT_ATOMS: atom_id res chain seq x y z
N MET A 1 -18.61 27.27 37.30
CA MET A 1 -17.51 26.46 36.73
C MET A 1 -17.60 26.28 35.20
N PHE A 2 -18.39 27.08 34.46
CA PHE A 2 -18.41 27.07 32.98
C PHE A 2 -17.67 28.26 32.33
N ARG A 3 -17.25 29.25 33.12
CA ARG A 3 -16.57 30.47 32.62
C ARG A 3 -15.08 30.28 32.30
N VAL A 4 -14.48 29.17 32.74
CA VAL A 4 -13.05 28.88 32.54
C VAL A 4 -12.82 27.93 31.35
N LEU A 5 -13.85 27.20 30.90
CA LEU A 5 -13.72 26.25 29.80
C LEU A 5 -13.77 26.91 28.41
N CYS A 6 -14.40 28.08 28.27
CA CYS A 6 -14.45 28.81 26.99
C CYS A 6 -13.16 29.58 26.66
N LEU A 7 -12.22 29.71 27.60
CA LEU A 7 -10.98 30.47 27.41
C LEU A 7 -9.84 29.64 26.76
N ILE A 8 -10.01 28.34 26.56
CA ILE A 8 -8.99 27.46 25.95
C ILE A 8 -9.09 27.44 24.41
N ILE A 9 -10.18 27.93 23.80
CA ILE A 9 -10.35 27.98 22.34
C ILE A 9 -9.70 29.25 21.71
N ILE A 10 -9.03 30.09 22.52
CA ILE A 10 -8.40 31.36 22.10
C ILE A 10 -6.86 31.20 21.93
N LEU A 11 -6.38 30.07 21.42
CA LEU A 11 -4.95 29.88 21.17
C LEU A 11 -4.72 28.99 19.94
N ILE A 12 -5.10 29.52 18.77
CA ILE A 12 -4.28 29.66 17.55
C ILE A 12 -5.18 30.34 16.50
N PRO A 13 -4.95 31.63 16.19
CA PRO A 13 -5.73 32.38 15.22
C PRO A 13 -5.10 32.36 13.82
N ILE A 14 -5.99 32.27 12.82
CA ILE A 14 -6.01 33.03 11.56
C ILE A 14 -4.76 32.93 10.66
N LEU A 15 -4.93 32.33 9.47
CA LEU A 15 -4.38 32.80 8.17
C LEU A 15 -4.88 31.89 7.02
N SER A 16 -6.19 31.70 6.91
CA SER A 16 -6.80 31.29 5.63
C SER A 16 -6.94 32.54 4.75
N THR A 17 -5.79 33.07 4.34
CA THR A 17 -5.68 34.03 3.24
C THR A 17 -5.92 33.27 1.95
N GLY A 18 -7.19 33.05 1.64
CA GLY A 18 -7.63 32.74 0.28
C GLY A 18 -7.57 34.02 -0.54
N CYS A 19 -6.53 34.18 -1.34
CA CYS A 19 -6.43 35.21 -2.36
C CYS A 19 -5.74 34.64 -3.61
N GLY A 20 -6.37 34.87 -4.76
CA GLY A 20 -5.88 34.55 -6.10
C GLY A 20 -6.34 33.18 -6.60
N GLY A 21 -7.17 33.03 -7.61
CA GLY A 21 -7.57 33.95 -8.66
C GLY A 21 -7.54 33.21 -10.00
N SER A 22 -8.71 33.11 -10.63
CA SER A 22 -8.89 32.98 -12.08
C SER A 22 -8.71 31.61 -12.77
N SER A 23 -9.76 31.32 -13.55
CA SER A 23 -9.76 30.60 -14.83
C SER A 23 -9.82 29.07 -14.82
N GLY A 24 -11.07 28.59 -14.90
CA GLY A 24 -11.48 27.77 -16.03
C GLY A 24 -10.90 26.36 -16.10
N ALA A 25 -11.56 25.42 -15.42
CA ALA A 25 -11.86 24.14 -16.02
C ALA A 25 -13.03 23.52 -15.25
N ASN A 26 -14.19 23.50 -15.90
CA ASN A 26 -15.23 22.55 -15.57
C ASN A 26 -14.69 21.17 -15.98
N ILE A 27 -13.80 20.60 -15.15
CA ILE A 27 -13.49 19.17 -15.24
C ILE A 27 -14.58 18.51 -14.44
N GLU A 28 -15.60 18.10 -15.17
CA GLU A 28 -16.51 17.03 -14.81
C GLU A 28 -15.61 15.82 -14.49
N VAL A 29 -15.15 15.72 -13.24
CA VAL A 29 -14.50 14.51 -12.71
C VAL A 29 -15.60 13.48 -12.65
N GLY A 30 -15.84 12.88 -13.82
CA GLY A 30 -16.72 11.75 -13.98
C GLY A 30 -16.26 10.67 -13.01
N VAL A 31 -17.21 10.25 -12.18
CA VAL A 31 -17.34 8.94 -11.53
C VAL A 31 -16.01 8.24 -11.26
N PRO A 32 -15.55 8.08 -10.00
CA PRO A 32 -14.41 7.19 -9.74
C PRO A 32 -14.76 5.84 -10.35
N ALA A 33 -13.99 5.42 -11.36
CA ALA A 33 -14.14 4.11 -11.94
C ALA A 33 -14.03 3.12 -10.78
N ASP A 34 -15.12 2.41 -10.51
CA ASP A 34 -15.19 1.33 -9.53
C ASP A 34 -14.32 0.20 -10.10
N ILE A 35 -13.00 0.34 -9.94
CA ILE A 35 -12.06 -0.71 -10.28
C ILE A 35 -12.27 -1.76 -9.20
N PRO A 36 -12.79 -2.94 -9.54
CA PRO A 36 -13.02 -3.97 -8.54
C PRO A 36 -11.69 -4.29 -7.86
N PRO A 37 -11.68 -4.43 -6.52
CA PRO A 37 -10.46 -4.75 -5.81
C PRO A 37 -9.85 -6.03 -6.39
N PRO A 38 -8.53 -6.09 -6.55
CA PRO A 38 -7.90 -7.25 -7.11
C PRO A 38 -8.23 -8.50 -6.27
N ALA A 39 -8.45 -9.63 -6.94
CA ALA A 39 -8.84 -10.87 -6.26
C ALA A 39 -7.81 -11.25 -5.17
N PRO A 40 -8.29 -11.65 -3.98
CA PRO A 40 -7.44 -12.10 -2.89
C PRO A 40 -6.63 -13.33 -3.32
N LEU A 41 -5.43 -13.46 -2.77
CA LEU A 41 -4.48 -14.50 -3.09
C LEU A 41 -3.99 -15.17 -1.81
N ALA A 42 -4.26 -16.47 -1.64
CA ALA A 42 -3.76 -17.22 -0.50
C ALA A 42 -2.28 -17.59 -0.66
N VAL A 43 -1.60 -17.86 0.45
CA VAL A 43 -0.19 -18.28 0.47
C VAL A 43 0.04 -19.57 -0.32
N ASP A 44 -0.88 -20.53 -0.25
CA ASP A 44 -0.73 -21.80 -0.96
C ASP A 44 -0.94 -21.65 -2.47
N GLU A 45 -1.85 -20.77 -2.89
CA GLU A 45 -2.01 -20.38 -4.29
C GLU A 45 -0.77 -19.64 -4.81
N TRP A 46 -0.20 -18.75 -3.99
CA TRP A 46 1.05 -18.07 -4.31
C TRP A 46 2.22 -19.03 -4.49
N LYS A 47 2.35 -20.05 -3.62
CA LYS A 47 3.37 -21.09 -3.76
C LYS A 47 3.18 -21.91 -5.03
N ALA A 48 1.94 -22.17 -5.43
CA ALA A 48 1.59 -22.96 -6.60
C ALA A 48 1.77 -22.21 -7.94
N MET A 49 1.98 -20.89 -7.92
CA MET A 49 2.21 -20.12 -9.15
C MET A 49 3.48 -20.57 -9.87
N THR A 50 3.31 -20.87 -11.17
CA THR A 50 4.40 -21.31 -12.07
C THR A 50 5.08 -20.15 -12.78
N ASP A 51 4.38 -19.02 -12.99
CA ASP A 51 4.98 -17.81 -13.55
C ASP A 51 5.76 -17.07 -12.45
N LEU A 52 7.08 -17.26 -12.46
CA LEU A 52 7.96 -16.64 -11.47
C LEU A 52 8.04 -15.10 -11.60
N ASN A 53 7.75 -14.53 -12.76
CA ASN A 53 7.73 -13.07 -12.91
C ASN A 53 6.49 -12.49 -12.24
N GLN A 54 5.33 -13.10 -12.44
CA GLN A 54 4.10 -12.69 -11.77
C GLN A 54 4.08 -13.05 -10.28
N LYS A 55 4.66 -14.19 -9.88
CA LYS A 55 4.69 -14.65 -8.48
C LYS A 55 5.43 -13.69 -7.55
N TYR A 56 6.50 -13.07 -8.02
CA TYR A 56 7.33 -12.14 -7.25
C TYR A 56 7.10 -10.68 -7.62
N GLU A 57 6.07 -10.41 -8.43
CA GLU A 57 5.64 -9.05 -8.77
C GLU A 57 5.08 -8.34 -7.53
N ILE A 58 5.29 -7.02 -7.45
CA ILE A 58 4.88 -6.22 -6.28
C ILE A 58 3.37 -6.35 -6.08
N SER A 59 2.60 -6.20 -7.15
CA SER A 59 1.14 -6.32 -7.15
C SER A 59 0.64 -7.66 -6.62
N THR A 60 1.34 -8.75 -6.90
CA THR A 60 1.01 -10.08 -6.39
C THR A 60 1.31 -10.21 -4.90
N LEU A 61 2.45 -9.70 -4.45
CA LEU A 61 2.84 -9.73 -3.04
C LEU A 61 1.95 -8.81 -2.18
N GLU A 62 1.48 -7.69 -2.71
CA GLU A 62 0.52 -6.82 -2.04
C GLU A 62 -0.85 -7.48 -1.88
N ARG A 63 -1.34 -8.19 -2.91
CA ARG A 63 -2.58 -8.99 -2.81
C ARG A 63 -2.44 -10.08 -1.77
N LEU A 64 -1.29 -10.75 -1.73
CA LEU A 64 -0.99 -11.76 -0.70
C LEU A 64 -1.03 -11.14 0.70
N ARG A 65 -0.39 -9.98 0.88
CA ARG A 65 -0.38 -9.24 2.16
C ARG A 65 -1.79 -8.82 2.59
N ALA A 66 -2.60 -8.34 1.65
CA ALA A 66 -3.97 -7.90 1.92
C ALA A 66 -4.94 -9.07 2.21
N SER A 67 -4.60 -10.28 1.79
CA SER A 67 -5.46 -11.47 1.94
C SER A 67 -5.25 -12.20 3.26
N ASP A 68 -4.12 -12.01 3.92
CA ASP A 68 -3.77 -12.69 5.18
C ASP A 68 -3.58 -11.65 6.31
N PRO A 69 -4.49 -11.61 7.30
CA PRO A 69 -4.39 -10.70 8.43
C PRO A 69 -3.09 -10.84 9.23
N SER A 70 -2.44 -12.01 9.19
CA SER A 70 -1.15 -12.23 9.85
C SER A 70 0.01 -11.51 9.17
N LEU A 71 -0.16 -11.13 7.89
CA LEU A 71 0.83 -10.42 7.08
C LEU A 71 0.57 -8.90 7.03
N GLU A 72 -0.56 -8.42 7.55
CA GLU A 72 -0.91 -6.99 7.54
C GLU A 72 0.12 -6.14 8.29
N SER A 73 0.58 -6.61 9.46
CA SER A 73 1.59 -5.93 10.26
C SER A 73 2.95 -5.91 9.55
N GLU A 74 3.56 -4.72 9.46
CA GLU A 74 4.86 -4.52 8.79
C GLU A 74 5.95 -5.50 9.27
N LYS A 75 6.07 -5.69 10.58
CA LYS A 75 7.04 -6.64 11.16
C LYS A 75 6.81 -8.09 10.71
N ALA A 76 5.55 -8.50 10.56
CA ALA A 76 5.21 -9.85 10.12
C ALA A 76 5.46 -10.01 8.63
N TRP A 77 5.15 -8.97 7.84
CA TRP A 77 5.45 -8.89 6.42
C TRP A 77 6.95 -8.99 6.14
N GLU A 78 7.77 -8.19 6.83
CA GLU A 78 9.23 -8.25 6.70
C GLU A 78 9.79 -9.64 7.03
N LYS A 79 9.27 -10.27 8.09
CA LYS A 79 9.66 -11.63 8.47
C LYS A 79 9.28 -12.64 7.39
N PHE A 80 8.07 -12.57 6.87
CA PHE A 80 7.61 -13.42 5.77
C PHE A 80 8.47 -13.24 4.51
N MET A 81 8.79 -11.99 4.16
CA MET A 81 9.66 -11.68 3.03
C MET A 81 11.07 -12.26 3.21
N LYS A 82 11.61 -12.21 4.44
CA LYS A 82 12.96 -12.70 4.75
C LYS A 82 13.04 -14.22 4.87
N GLU A 83 12.05 -14.85 5.47
CA GLU A 83 12.07 -16.28 5.83
C GLU A 83 11.43 -17.18 4.78
N VAL A 84 10.45 -16.67 4.02
CA VAL A 84 9.69 -17.43 3.03
C VAL A 84 10.03 -16.96 1.62
N VAL A 85 9.72 -15.71 1.29
CA VAL A 85 9.83 -15.20 -0.09
C VAL A 85 11.26 -15.19 -0.57
N GLY A 86 12.19 -14.61 0.21
CA GLY A 86 13.60 -14.48 -0.16
C GLY A 86 14.31 -15.81 -0.43
N PRO A 87 14.26 -16.79 0.49
CA PRO A 87 14.85 -18.11 0.25
C PRO A 87 14.22 -18.84 -0.93
N GLN A 88 12.90 -18.75 -1.10
CA GLN A 88 12.23 -19.37 -2.24
C GLN A 88 12.61 -18.69 -3.57
N MET A 89 12.65 -17.36 -3.60
CA MET A 89 13.07 -16.59 -4.77
C MET A 89 14.51 -16.90 -5.18
N LYS A 90 15.42 -17.06 -4.22
CA LYS A 90 16.82 -17.45 -4.53
C LYS A 90 16.91 -18.85 -5.15
N LYS A 91 16.03 -19.78 -4.76
CA LYS A 91 15.96 -21.12 -5.33
C LYS A 91 15.36 -21.12 -6.74
N GLU A 92 14.30 -20.34 -6.94
CA GLU A 92 13.52 -20.31 -8.20
C GLU A 92 14.14 -19.37 -9.25
N LYS A 93 14.74 -18.25 -8.83
CA LYS A 93 15.46 -17.28 -9.67
C LYS A 93 16.93 -17.17 -9.22
N PRO A 94 17.76 -18.19 -9.50
CA PRO A 94 19.19 -18.09 -9.25
C PRO A 94 19.76 -16.91 -10.04
N ARG A 95 20.55 -16.06 -9.37
CA ARG A 95 21.26 -14.99 -10.08
C ARG A 95 22.16 -15.63 -11.13
N PRO A 96 22.21 -15.09 -12.36
CA PRO A 96 23.23 -15.49 -13.32
C PRO A 96 24.59 -15.43 -12.63
N LYS A 97 25.38 -16.49 -12.75
CA LYS A 97 26.77 -16.46 -12.27
C LYS A 97 27.45 -15.35 -13.06
N GLU A 98 27.88 -14.31 -12.36
CA GLU A 98 28.77 -13.31 -12.95
C GLU A 98 30.03 -14.07 -13.36
N SER A 99 30.17 -14.33 -14.66
CA SER A 99 31.35 -14.95 -15.23
C SER A 99 32.47 -13.94 -15.14
N ILE A 100 33.33 -14.13 -14.13
CA ILE A 100 34.60 -13.42 -13.96
C ILE A 100 35.60 -13.94 -14.98
#